data_AF-A0A973HY29-F1
#
_entry.id   AF-A0A973HY29-F1
#
_cell.length_a   1.000
_cell.length_b   1.000
_cell.length_c   1.000
_cell.angle_alpha   90.00
_cell.angle_beta   90.00
_cell.angle_gamma   90.00
#
_symmetry.space_group_name_H-M   'P 1'
#
loop_
_entity.id
_entity.type
_entity.pdbx_description
1 polymer ?
#
loop_
_entity_poly.entity_id
_entity_poly.type
_entity_poly.pdbx_seq_one_letter_code
_entity_poly.pdbx_strand_id
1 'polypeptide(L)'
;MAKQRGATNPRSSIGTWYPTTDAHRVPLSEAIEDVANSWVVLRDPAGELTASRCGNIEFSRAEENPATSSRSPDSDGLPIICWLPAAPASSLGSGDFLGDHSVQTGYVAGSMANGIASVELVAALAKEGCLSFYGSAGQSPEVVNTALRRLKETVPGLPWGCNLIHSPHEPTTEDAISRILVREDVACVEASAYLDITAPLVRLRLQGLSQDDSGQPFARIRVMAKASRLEVARRFLSPAPPAIVDELLKSGEITPQQAQWARSKPLCDDLTAEADSGGHTDNRPMTTLVPAFQRLRDEIAHDLPSAASVKIGAAGGLGTPDAIAAAFALGADYVVIGSVHQACVESGSSDPVRQMLAEVGPADVIMAPAADMFELGVHLQVLRRGTLFGPRAKRLLELYRNHDSIDEIPPADRDRLEQEFFRMSLDDVWQLTQRFF
;
A
#
# COMPACT_ATOMS: atom_id res chain seq x y z
N MET A 1 11.99 -12.18 -51.47
CA MET A 1 10.54 -11.93 -51.53
C MET A 1 9.93 -12.31 -50.18
N ALA A 2 9.89 -11.36 -49.24
CA ALA A 2 9.21 -11.55 -47.97
C ALA A 2 7.71 -11.39 -48.20
N LYS A 3 6.93 -12.45 -47.99
CA LYS A 3 5.48 -12.32 -47.84
C LYS A 3 5.25 -11.49 -46.57
N GLN A 4 4.75 -10.27 -46.73
CA GLN A 4 4.09 -9.54 -45.64
C GLN A 4 3.15 -10.52 -44.95
N ARG A 5 3.31 -10.72 -43.64
CA ARG A 5 2.24 -11.30 -42.82
C ARG A 5 1.06 -10.36 -43.01
N GLY A 6 0.07 -10.78 -43.81
CA GLY A 6 -1.19 -10.07 -43.93
C GLY A 6 -1.74 -9.86 -42.53
N ALA A 7 -2.18 -8.64 -42.23
CA ALA A 7 -2.92 -8.36 -41.02
C ALA A 7 -3.98 -9.45 -40.84
N THR A 8 -3.98 -10.10 -39.68
CA THR A 8 -5.06 -10.98 -39.25
C THR A 8 -6.38 -10.26 -39.55
N ASN A 9 -7.32 -10.96 -40.20
CA ASN A 9 -8.68 -10.49 -40.51
C ASN A 9 -9.18 -9.49 -39.45
N PRO A 10 -9.74 -8.32 -39.83
CA PRO A 10 -10.36 -7.42 -38.86
C PRO A 10 -11.31 -8.27 -38.01
N ARG A 11 -11.17 -8.24 -36.68
CA ARG A 11 -11.92 -9.08 -35.74
C ARG A 11 -13.37 -9.20 -36.24
N SER A 12 -13.81 -10.44 -36.50
CA SER A 12 -15.16 -10.71 -36.99
C SER A 12 -16.17 -10.04 -36.06
N SER A 13 -17.15 -9.37 -36.65
CA SER A 13 -18.21 -8.69 -35.90
C SER A 13 -18.84 -9.65 -34.89
N ILE A 14 -18.96 -9.23 -33.63
CA ILE A 14 -19.60 -10.03 -32.56
C ILE A 14 -21.14 -9.84 -32.55
N GLY A 15 -21.64 -8.91 -33.36
CA GLY A 15 -23.05 -8.62 -33.53
C GLY A 15 -23.27 -7.39 -34.40
N THR A 16 -24.51 -6.95 -34.48
CA THR A 16 -24.91 -5.72 -35.16
C THR A 16 -25.58 -4.80 -34.14
N TRP A 17 -25.16 -3.55 -34.13
CA TRP A 17 -25.76 -2.49 -33.33
C TRP A 17 -26.67 -1.65 -34.22
N TYR A 18 -27.84 -1.30 -33.71
CA TYR A 18 -28.80 -0.44 -34.38
C TYR A 18 -29.05 0.84 -33.58
N PRO A 19 -29.02 2.01 -34.22
CA PRO A 19 -29.25 3.27 -33.54
C PRO A 19 -30.67 3.36 -32.98
N THR A 20 -30.78 3.96 -31.80
CA THR A 20 -32.04 4.39 -31.17
C THR A 20 -32.05 5.92 -31.06
N THR A 21 -33.19 6.53 -30.74
CA THR A 21 -33.32 7.99 -30.64
C THR A 21 -32.46 8.63 -29.56
N ASP A 22 -32.07 7.85 -28.55
CA ASP A 22 -31.20 8.22 -27.42
C ASP A 22 -29.75 7.77 -27.62
N ALA A 23 -29.41 7.20 -28.78
CA ALA A 23 -28.05 6.74 -29.06
C ALA A 23 -27.05 7.90 -29.01
N HIS A 24 -26.04 7.75 -28.18
CA HIS A 24 -24.93 8.70 -28.08
C HIS A 24 -23.69 8.03 -28.67
N ARG A 25 -23.24 8.47 -29.85
CA ARG A 25 -22.09 7.93 -30.57
C ARG A 25 -20.94 8.95 -30.56
N VAL A 26 -19.76 8.49 -30.16
CA VAL A 26 -18.56 9.31 -29.96
C VAL A 26 -17.35 8.67 -30.65
N PRO A 27 -16.26 9.43 -30.88
CA PRO A 27 -14.97 8.85 -31.26
C PRO A 27 -14.48 7.83 -30.22
N LEU A 28 -13.78 6.78 -30.68
CA LEU A 28 -13.26 5.75 -29.76
C LEU A 28 -12.33 6.33 -28.67
N SER A 29 -11.57 7.39 -28.97
CA SER A 29 -10.69 8.04 -27.98
C SER A 29 -11.45 8.61 -26.79
N GLU A 30 -12.62 9.23 -27.03
CA GLU A 30 -13.46 9.80 -25.97
C GLU A 30 -14.04 8.69 -25.08
N ALA A 31 -14.48 7.59 -25.68
CA ALA A 31 -15.00 6.44 -24.95
C ALA A 31 -13.94 5.72 -24.10
N ILE A 32 -12.67 5.71 -24.53
CA ILE A 32 -11.57 5.12 -23.74
C ILE A 32 -11.24 5.99 -22.51
N GLU A 33 -11.47 7.31 -22.58
CA GLU A 33 -11.28 8.22 -21.45
C GLU A 33 -12.46 8.17 -20.44
N ASP A 34 -13.69 7.90 -20.91
CA ASP A 34 -14.86 7.70 -20.05
C ASP A 34 -14.95 6.26 -19.51
N VAL A 35 -14.09 5.96 -18.54
CA VAL A 35 -14.04 4.66 -17.86
C VAL A 35 -15.24 4.42 -16.92
N ALA A 36 -16.07 5.42 -16.65
CA ALA A 36 -17.23 5.28 -15.77
C ALA A 36 -18.41 4.59 -16.47
N ASN A 37 -18.41 4.57 -17.80
CA ASN A 37 -19.51 4.04 -18.60
C ASN A 37 -19.08 2.86 -19.46
N SER A 38 -20.05 2.01 -19.79
CA SER A 38 -19.84 0.92 -20.74
C SER A 38 -20.10 1.40 -22.16
N TRP A 39 -19.29 0.91 -23.10
CA TRP A 39 -19.33 1.31 -24.49
C TRP A 39 -19.38 0.12 -25.43
N VAL A 40 -20.19 0.23 -26.49
CA VAL A 40 -20.15 -0.70 -27.62
C VAL A 40 -19.29 -0.08 -28.70
N VAL A 41 -18.21 -0.77 -29.10
CA VAL A 41 -17.31 -0.29 -30.15
C VAL A 41 -17.81 -0.78 -31.50
N LEU A 42 -18.03 0.17 -32.39
CA LEU A 42 -18.63 0.00 -33.70
C LEU A 42 -17.61 0.33 -34.79
N ARG A 43 -17.69 -0.39 -35.91
CA ARG A 43 -16.99 0.01 -37.14
C ARG A 43 -17.98 0.59 -38.12
N ASP A 44 -17.69 1.76 -38.64
CA ASP A 44 -18.56 2.39 -39.63
C ASP A 44 -18.24 1.98 -41.08
N PRO A 45 -19.05 2.38 -42.07
CA PRO A 45 -18.81 2.03 -43.47
C PRO A 45 -17.49 2.57 -44.03
N ALA A 46 -16.92 3.64 -43.44
CA ALA A 46 -15.60 4.16 -43.82
C ALA A 46 -14.45 3.35 -43.19
N GLY A 47 -14.77 2.41 -42.28
CA GLY A 47 -13.83 1.56 -41.58
C GLY A 47 -13.35 2.13 -40.24
N GLU A 48 -13.82 3.33 -39.87
CA GLU A 48 -13.44 4.03 -38.65
C GLU A 48 -14.10 3.42 -37.41
N LEU A 49 -13.38 3.48 -36.29
CA LEU A 49 -13.87 2.98 -35.01
C LEU A 49 -14.52 4.10 -34.22
N THR A 50 -15.73 3.83 -33.75
CA THR A 50 -16.50 4.72 -32.87
C THR A 50 -17.07 3.92 -31.73
N ALA A 51 -17.57 4.59 -30.72
CA ALA A 51 -18.19 3.96 -29.57
C ALA A 51 -19.58 4.54 -29.36
N SER A 52 -20.51 3.72 -28.89
CA SER A 52 -21.85 4.20 -28.54
C SER A 52 -22.31 3.71 -27.19
N ARG A 53 -23.04 4.61 -26.50
CA ARG A 53 -23.92 4.30 -25.39
C ARG A 53 -25.35 4.23 -25.91
N CYS A 54 -26.11 3.27 -25.39
CA CYS A 54 -27.48 2.95 -25.84
C CYS A 54 -27.51 2.34 -27.26
N GLY A 55 -28.71 2.11 -27.79
CA GLY A 55 -28.95 1.38 -29.03
C GLY A 55 -29.34 -0.08 -28.81
N ASN A 56 -29.88 -0.70 -29.87
CA ASN A 56 -30.29 -2.09 -29.85
C ASN A 56 -29.14 -2.98 -30.35
N ILE A 57 -28.84 -4.04 -29.61
CA ILE A 57 -27.77 -4.98 -29.95
C ILE A 57 -28.39 -6.31 -30.38
N GLU A 58 -27.95 -6.81 -31.52
CA GLU A 58 -28.25 -8.16 -32.00
C GLU A 58 -26.95 -8.94 -32.13
N PHE A 59 -26.71 -9.89 -31.22
CA PHE A 59 -25.52 -10.75 -31.29
C PHE A 59 -25.65 -11.76 -32.42
N SER A 60 -24.61 -11.90 -33.23
CA SER A 60 -24.55 -12.92 -34.28
C SER A 60 -24.34 -14.31 -33.65
N ARG A 61 -25.15 -15.30 -34.04
CA ARG A 61 -24.87 -16.70 -33.70
C ARG A 61 -23.63 -17.16 -34.47
N ALA A 62 -22.70 -17.81 -33.78
CA ALA A 62 -21.39 -18.22 -34.30
C ALA A 62 -21.41 -19.13 -35.56
N GLU A 63 -22.57 -19.62 -35.99
CA GLU A 63 -22.74 -20.54 -37.13
C GLU A 63 -23.47 -19.93 -38.34
N GLU A 64 -23.94 -18.69 -38.28
CA GLU A 64 -24.59 -18.07 -39.43
C GLU A 64 -23.57 -17.29 -40.28
N ASN A 65 -23.29 -17.85 -41.45
CA ASN A 65 -22.57 -17.19 -42.53
C ASN A 65 -23.28 -15.84 -42.83
N PRO A 66 -22.58 -14.68 -42.89
CA PRO A 66 -23.22 -13.36 -43.02
C PRO A 66 -24.11 -13.19 -44.27
N ALA A 67 -24.05 -14.14 -45.20
CA ALA A 67 -24.73 -14.10 -46.48
C ALA A 67 -26.22 -14.53 -46.44
N THR A 68 -26.77 -14.98 -45.29
CA THR A 68 -28.14 -15.56 -45.27
C THR A 68 -29.14 -14.92 -44.29
N SER A 69 -28.81 -13.82 -43.59
CA SER A 69 -29.84 -13.12 -42.79
C SER A 69 -30.73 -12.26 -43.70
N SER A 70 -31.98 -12.69 -43.90
CA SER A 70 -33.00 -12.01 -44.71
C SER A 70 -33.58 -10.77 -44.02
N ARG A 71 -32.78 -9.72 -43.82
CA ARG A 71 -33.27 -8.37 -43.50
C ARG A 71 -32.89 -7.38 -44.60
N SER A 72 -33.76 -6.41 -44.80
CA SER A 72 -33.77 -5.44 -45.90
C SER A 72 -32.45 -4.66 -46.02
N PRO A 73 -32.05 -4.24 -47.25
CA PRO A 73 -30.80 -3.49 -47.50
C PRO A 73 -30.75 -2.08 -46.85
N ASP A 74 -31.85 -1.62 -46.24
CA ASP A 74 -32.01 -0.29 -45.63
C ASP A 74 -31.70 -0.25 -44.12
N SER A 75 -31.06 -1.27 -43.53
CA SER A 75 -30.79 -1.24 -42.08
C SER A 75 -29.52 -0.45 -41.77
N ASP A 76 -29.65 0.68 -41.05
CA ASP A 76 -28.58 1.52 -40.47
C ASP A 76 -27.70 0.80 -39.42
N GLY A 77 -27.62 -0.53 -39.46
CA GLY A 77 -26.90 -1.34 -38.49
C GLY A 77 -25.40 -1.25 -38.68
N LEU A 78 -24.66 -1.03 -37.59
CA LEU A 78 -23.20 -1.00 -37.57
C LEU A 78 -22.63 -2.27 -36.94
N PRO A 79 -21.58 -2.88 -37.52
CA PRO A 79 -20.91 -4.04 -36.94
C PRO A 79 -20.25 -3.70 -35.60
N ILE A 80 -20.50 -4.55 -34.60
CA ILE A 80 -19.90 -4.47 -33.27
C ILE A 80 -18.55 -5.18 -33.28
N ILE A 81 -17.49 -4.46 -32.91
CA ILE A 81 -16.13 -4.98 -32.85
C ILE A 81 -15.80 -5.54 -31.47
N CYS A 82 -16.15 -4.82 -30.42
CA CYS A 82 -16.00 -5.26 -29.04
C CYS A 82 -16.90 -4.45 -28.10
N TRP A 83 -16.92 -4.88 -26.84
CA TRP A 83 -17.52 -4.17 -25.73
C TRP A 83 -16.41 -3.70 -24.79
N LEU A 84 -16.52 -2.45 -24.33
CA LEU A 84 -15.70 -1.89 -23.26
C LEU A 84 -16.58 -1.78 -22.01
N PRO A 85 -16.35 -2.60 -20.97
CA PRO A 85 -17.08 -2.47 -19.71
C PRO A 85 -16.74 -1.14 -19.01
N ALA A 86 -17.64 -0.67 -18.16
CA ALA A 86 -17.30 0.35 -17.18
C ALA A 86 -16.22 -0.20 -16.24
N ALA A 87 -15.14 0.56 -16.06
CA ALA A 87 -14.01 0.24 -15.21
C ALA A 87 -13.64 1.45 -14.32
N PRO A 88 -14.57 1.92 -13.46
CA PRO A 88 -14.27 3.00 -12.52
C PRO A 88 -13.15 2.59 -11.56
N ALA A 89 -12.48 3.55 -10.93
CA ALA A 89 -11.41 3.26 -9.97
C ALA A 89 -11.85 2.33 -8.82
N SER A 90 -13.11 2.41 -8.41
CA SER A 90 -13.73 1.53 -7.40
C SER A 90 -13.89 0.07 -7.84
N SER A 91 -13.70 -0.23 -9.13
CA SER A 91 -13.70 -1.60 -9.65
C SER A 91 -12.32 -2.28 -9.59
N LEU A 92 -11.28 -1.53 -9.22
CA LEU A 92 -9.92 -2.06 -9.06
C LEU A 92 -9.71 -2.54 -7.62
N GLY A 93 -9.34 -3.81 -7.47
CA GLY A 93 -9.13 -4.44 -6.17
C GLY A 93 -10.39 -5.07 -5.60
N SER A 94 -10.46 -5.14 -4.27
CA SER A 94 -11.51 -5.85 -3.54
C SER A 94 -12.65 -4.92 -3.11
N GLY A 95 -13.87 -5.23 -3.51
CA GLY A 95 -15.07 -4.55 -3.00
C GLY A 95 -15.26 -4.74 -1.48
N ASP A 96 -14.81 -5.88 -0.95
CA ASP A 96 -14.84 -6.15 0.50
C ASP A 96 -13.89 -5.21 1.24
N PHE A 97 -12.72 -4.89 0.67
CA PHE A 97 -11.81 -3.89 1.22
C PHE A 97 -12.47 -2.51 1.30
N LEU A 98 -13.15 -2.09 0.22
CA LEU A 98 -13.87 -0.82 0.18
C LEU A 98 -14.94 -0.73 1.27
N GLY A 99 -15.76 -1.78 1.39
CA GLY A 99 -16.81 -1.86 2.42
C GLY A 99 -16.23 -1.89 3.83
N ASP A 100 -15.20 -2.70 4.05
CA ASP A 100 -14.57 -2.87 5.36
C ASP A 100 -13.96 -1.59 5.90
N HIS A 101 -13.28 -0.82 5.04
CA HIS A 101 -12.61 0.43 5.41
C HIS A 101 -13.44 1.67 5.14
N SER A 102 -14.64 1.55 4.56
CA SER A 102 -15.52 2.66 4.18
C SER A 102 -14.82 3.69 3.26
N VAL A 103 -14.08 3.18 2.28
CA VAL A 103 -13.30 3.96 1.30
C VAL A 103 -13.86 3.80 -0.12
N GLN A 104 -13.50 4.72 -1.01
CA GLN A 104 -13.99 4.73 -2.39
C GLN A 104 -13.09 3.97 -3.37
N THR A 105 -11.83 3.76 -3.01
CA THR A 105 -10.83 3.11 -3.86
C THR A 105 -9.95 2.15 -3.06
N GLY A 106 -9.41 1.13 -3.72
CA GLY A 106 -8.41 0.21 -3.17
C GLY A 106 -7.01 0.85 -3.09
N TYR A 107 -6.94 2.15 -2.88
CA TYR A 107 -5.73 2.95 -2.83
C TYR A 107 -5.45 3.40 -1.40
N VAL A 108 -4.22 3.21 -0.95
CA VAL A 108 -3.79 3.52 0.40
C VAL A 108 -2.50 4.34 0.38
N ALA A 109 -2.43 5.39 1.20
CA ALA A 109 -1.15 6.04 1.49
C ALA A 109 -0.51 5.42 2.73
N GLY A 110 0.63 4.75 2.52
CA GLY A 110 1.41 4.15 3.61
C GLY A 110 2.04 5.21 4.51
N SER A 111 2.36 4.84 5.75
CA SER A 111 3.02 5.76 6.67
C SER A 111 4.45 6.10 6.22
N MET A 112 4.88 7.30 6.61
CA MET A 112 6.24 7.79 6.43
C MET A 112 6.66 8.44 7.74
N ALA A 113 7.74 7.94 8.35
CA ALA A 113 8.16 8.23 9.72
C ALA A 113 8.32 9.72 10.04
N ASN A 114 8.40 10.05 11.33
CA ASN A 114 8.61 11.39 11.86
C ASN A 114 7.57 12.42 11.41
N GLY A 115 6.34 11.98 11.15
CA GLY A 115 5.25 12.84 10.68
C GLY A 115 5.41 13.29 9.22
N ILE A 116 6.27 12.65 8.42
CA ILE A 116 6.33 12.91 6.96
C ILE A 116 4.98 12.56 6.32
N ALA A 117 4.37 11.44 6.72
CA ALA A 117 2.95 11.23 6.52
C ALA A 117 2.21 12.04 7.59
N SER A 118 2.00 13.31 7.26
CA SER A 118 1.54 14.36 8.16
C SER A 118 0.03 14.29 8.43
N VAL A 119 -0.43 15.13 9.36
CA VAL A 119 -1.87 15.35 9.58
C VAL A 119 -2.53 15.89 8.30
N GLU A 120 -1.86 16.80 7.60
CA GLU A 120 -2.34 17.42 6.37
C GLU A 120 -2.52 16.40 5.24
N LEU A 121 -1.55 15.52 5.03
CA LEU A 121 -1.61 14.48 4.01
C LEU A 121 -2.75 13.50 4.29
N VAL A 122 -2.84 13.02 5.53
CA VAL A 122 -3.89 12.08 5.95
C VAL A 122 -5.27 12.72 5.83
N ALA A 123 -5.42 13.97 6.26
CA ALA A 123 -6.69 14.70 6.17
C ALA A 123 -7.10 14.98 4.71
N ALA A 124 -6.16 15.26 3.82
CA ALA A 124 -6.44 15.46 2.40
C ALA A 124 -6.96 14.16 1.76
N LEU A 125 -6.26 13.04 1.98
CA LEU A 125 -6.65 11.75 1.42
C LEU A 125 -7.95 11.19 2.00
N ALA A 126 -8.20 11.39 3.29
CA ALA A 126 -9.46 10.98 3.92
C ALA A 126 -10.67 11.68 3.26
N LYS A 127 -10.54 12.96 2.88
CA LYS A 127 -11.60 13.73 2.19
C LYS A 127 -11.87 13.22 0.77
N GLU A 128 -10.86 12.66 0.12
CA GLU A 128 -10.98 11.97 -1.18
C GLU A 128 -11.40 10.50 -1.02
N GLY A 129 -11.80 10.08 0.17
CA GLY A 129 -12.28 8.71 0.43
C GLY A 129 -11.18 7.65 0.31
N CYS A 130 -9.92 8.00 0.57
CA CYS A 130 -8.78 7.09 0.57
C CYS A 130 -8.30 6.79 1.99
N LEU A 131 -7.89 5.55 2.26
CA LEU A 131 -7.26 5.21 3.53
C LEU A 131 -5.81 5.72 3.56
N SER A 132 -5.40 6.28 4.67
CA SER A 132 -4.04 6.79 4.85
C SER A 132 -3.61 6.70 6.31
N PHE A 133 -2.30 6.61 6.54
CA PHE A 133 -1.73 6.38 7.87
C PHE A 133 -0.82 7.52 8.32
N TYR A 134 -1.10 8.08 9.49
CA TYR A 134 -0.19 9.02 10.14
C TYR A 134 1.15 8.36 10.50
N GLY A 135 2.24 9.05 10.19
CA GLY A 135 3.61 8.57 10.36
C GLY A 135 4.17 8.75 11.77
N SER A 136 3.68 7.98 12.73
CA SER A 136 4.05 8.07 14.15
C SER A 136 5.47 7.61 14.50
N ALA A 137 6.09 6.75 13.68
CA ALA A 137 7.41 6.21 13.96
C ALA A 137 8.46 7.31 14.22
N GLY A 138 9.22 7.19 15.30
CA GLY A 138 10.23 8.17 15.72
C GLY A 138 9.69 9.37 16.52
N GLN A 139 8.38 9.44 16.79
CA GLN A 139 7.78 10.50 17.60
C GLN A 139 7.42 10.03 19.01
N SER A 140 7.51 10.94 19.98
CA SER A 140 7.05 10.68 21.35
C SER A 140 5.53 10.43 21.43
N PRO A 141 5.04 9.67 22.42
CA PRO A 141 3.60 9.46 22.64
C PRO A 141 2.75 10.74 22.70
N GLU A 142 3.28 11.82 23.27
CA GLU A 142 2.59 13.10 23.40
C GLU A 142 2.34 13.77 22.03
N VAL A 143 3.34 13.74 21.16
CA VAL A 143 3.26 14.25 19.78
C VAL A 143 2.24 13.44 18.99
N VAL A 144 2.32 12.11 19.08
CA VAL A 144 1.36 11.23 18.38
C VAL A 144 -0.06 11.51 18.86
N ASN A 145 -0.31 11.52 20.17
CA ASN A 145 -1.64 11.80 20.73
C ASN A 145 -2.19 13.16 20.28
N THR A 146 -1.34 14.19 20.23
CA THR A 146 -1.72 15.53 19.73
C THR A 146 -2.12 15.49 18.25
N ALA A 147 -1.34 14.77 17.41
CA ALA A 147 -1.63 14.63 15.99
C ALA A 147 -2.95 13.88 15.73
N LEU A 148 -3.22 12.79 16.48
CA LEU A 148 -4.45 12.01 16.34
C LEU A 148 -5.70 12.83 16.70
N ARG A 149 -5.63 13.62 17.77
CA ARG A 149 -6.73 14.52 18.16
C ARG A 149 -7.00 15.57 17.08
N ARG A 150 -5.94 16.17 16.54
CA ARG A 150 -6.05 17.10 15.42
C ARG A 150 -6.68 16.46 14.19
N LEU A 151 -6.33 15.21 13.85
CA LEU A 151 -6.96 14.47 12.74
C LEU A 151 -8.46 14.27 12.97
N LYS A 152 -8.88 13.82 14.16
CA LYS A 152 -10.30 13.68 14.51
C LYS A 152 -11.08 14.97 14.34
N GLU A 153 -10.50 16.09 14.78
CA GLU A 153 -11.13 17.41 14.66
C GLU A 153 -11.18 17.89 13.21
N THR A 154 -10.16 17.58 12.40
CA THR A 154 -10.03 18.06 11.02
C THR A 154 -10.90 17.28 10.03
N VAL A 155 -11.07 15.96 10.24
CA VAL A 155 -11.83 15.06 9.36
C VAL A 155 -12.76 14.15 10.18
N PRO A 156 -13.80 14.72 10.84
CA PRO A 156 -14.69 13.95 11.70
C PRO A 156 -15.50 12.94 10.87
N GLY A 157 -15.56 11.69 11.34
CA GLY A 157 -16.38 10.63 10.74
C GLY A 157 -15.80 10.00 9.46
N LEU A 158 -14.62 10.43 9.00
CA LEU A 158 -13.92 9.81 7.87
C LEU A 158 -12.86 8.82 8.36
N PRO A 159 -12.67 7.68 7.67
CA PRO A 159 -11.71 6.67 8.07
C PRO A 159 -10.27 7.13 7.78
N TRP A 160 -9.41 7.00 8.78
CA TRP A 160 -7.97 7.17 8.67
C TRP A 160 -7.28 6.29 9.71
N GLY A 161 -5.98 6.08 9.54
CA GLY A 161 -5.20 5.25 10.44
C GLY A 161 -3.94 5.91 10.97
N CYS A 162 -3.24 5.17 11.82
CA CYS A 162 -1.94 5.56 12.35
C CYS A 162 -0.99 4.37 12.29
N ASN A 163 0.29 4.64 12.08
CA ASN A 163 1.31 3.61 12.17
C ASN A 163 1.52 3.14 13.61
N LEU A 164 1.78 1.85 13.78
CA LEU A 164 2.38 1.25 14.97
C LEU A 164 3.62 0.49 14.51
N ILE A 165 4.79 1.10 14.69
CA ILE A 165 6.07 0.47 14.37
C ILE A 165 6.54 -0.39 15.54
N HIS A 166 7.11 -1.56 15.22
CA HIS A 166 7.83 -2.35 16.22
C HIS A 166 9.22 -1.76 16.45
N SER A 167 9.54 -1.46 17.72
CA SER A 167 10.83 -0.92 18.15
C SER A 167 11.45 -1.85 19.20
N PRO A 168 12.25 -2.86 18.82
CA PRO A 168 12.81 -3.84 19.76
C PRO A 168 13.61 -3.24 20.92
N HIS A 169 14.28 -2.10 20.68
CA HIS A 169 15.10 -1.40 21.66
C HIS A 169 14.30 -0.44 22.56
N GLU A 170 13.03 -0.17 22.23
CA GLU A 170 12.14 0.76 22.95
C GLU A 170 10.71 0.18 23.14
N PRO A 171 10.55 -0.98 23.81
CA PRO A 171 9.26 -1.65 23.93
C PRO A 171 8.19 -0.82 24.67
N THR A 172 8.62 0.11 25.54
CA THR A 172 7.72 1.02 26.25
C THR A 172 7.02 2.00 25.32
N THR A 173 7.68 2.42 24.23
CA THR A 173 7.10 3.34 23.25
C THR A 173 5.98 2.65 22.48
N GLU A 174 6.21 1.42 22.01
CA GLU A 174 5.19 0.60 21.32
C GLU A 174 3.96 0.38 22.22
N ASP A 175 4.17 0.05 23.50
CA ASP A 175 3.10 -0.12 24.48
C ASP A 175 2.26 1.16 24.63
N ALA A 176 2.92 2.31 24.86
CA ALA A 176 2.25 3.59 25.03
C ALA A 176 1.45 4.01 23.79
N ILE A 177 2.05 3.92 22.59
CA ILE A 177 1.37 4.24 21.33
C ILE A 177 0.17 3.34 21.11
N SER A 178 0.31 2.01 21.24
CA SER A 178 -0.82 1.09 21.04
C SER A 178 -2.02 1.40 21.97
N ARG A 179 -1.78 1.82 23.22
CA ARG A 179 -2.85 2.25 24.14
C ARG A 179 -3.50 3.57 23.70
N ILE A 180 -2.72 4.50 23.17
CA ILE A 180 -3.24 5.74 22.58
C ILE A 180 -4.15 5.41 21.39
N LEU A 181 -3.73 4.52 20.49
CA LEU A 181 -4.51 4.12 19.31
C LEU A 181 -5.88 3.51 19.69
N VAL A 182 -5.91 2.64 20.72
CA VAL A 182 -7.17 2.08 21.23
C VAL A 182 -8.06 3.15 21.86
N ARG A 183 -7.48 4.01 22.72
CA ARG A 183 -8.21 5.09 23.41
C ARG A 183 -8.78 6.10 22.43
N GLU A 184 -8.00 6.43 21.40
CA GLU A 184 -8.40 7.34 20.36
C GLU A 184 -9.22 6.65 19.25
N ASP A 185 -9.62 5.38 19.40
CA ASP A 185 -10.56 4.71 18.49
C ASP A 185 -10.24 4.95 17.00
N VAL A 186 -8.97 4.76 16.63
CA VAL A 186 -8.53 4.95 15.23
C VAL A 186 -9.17 3.87 14.35
N ALA A 187 -9.59 4.22 13.13
CA ALA A 187 -10.29 3.26 12.27
C ALA A 187 -9.39 2.07 11.87
N CYS A 188 -8.10 2.34 11.64
CA CYS A 188 -7.14 1.32 11.23
C CYS A 188 -5.73 1.61 11.76
N VAL A 189 -4.95 0.55 12.01
CA VAL A 189 -3.54 0.61 12.40
C VAL A 189 -2.68 -0.06 11.35
N GLU A 190 -1.67 0.64 10.85
CA GLU A 190 -0.63 0.03 10.02
C GLU A 190 0.48 -0.52 10.91
N ALA A 191 0.55 -1.84 11.07
CA ALA A 191 1.59 -2.52 11.85
C ALA A 191 2.82 -2.79 10.97
N SER A 192 3.97 -2.18 11.28
CA SER A 192 5.19 -2.26 10.46
C SER A 192 6.44 -2.64 11.27
N ALA A 193 7.46 -3.15 10.57
CA ALA A 193 8.75 -3.57 11.13
C ALA A 193 8.72 -4.74 12.15
N TYR A 194 7.60 -5.44 12.29
CA TYR A 194 7.50 -6.60 13.17
C TYR A 194 8.34 -7.78 12.67
N LEU A 195 9.18 -8.33 13.54
CA LEU A 195 9.88 -9.59 13.34
C LEU A 195 9.18 -10.75 14.05
N ASP A 196 8.61 -10.46 15.23
CA ASP A 196 7.76 -11.36 15.99
C ASP A 196 6.53 -10.61 16.53
N ILE A 197 5.53 -11.34 17.01
CA ILE A 197 4.32 -10.76 17.58
C ILE A 197 4.56 -10.34 19.03
N THR A 198 4.11 -9.13 19.36
CA THR A 198 4.30 -8.52 20.67
C THR A 198 2.99 -8.45 21.47
N ALA A 199 3.09 -8.34 22.79
CA ALA A 199 1.93 -8.15 23.65
C ALA A 199 1.14 -6.86 23.37
N PRO A 200 1.77 -5.68 23.11
CA PRO A 200 1.06 -4.46 22.72
C PRO A 200 0.20 -4.63 21.47
N LEU A 201 0.73 -5.27 20.41
CA LEU A 201 -0.01 -5.54 19.18
C LEU A 201 -1.20 -6.47 19.42
N VAL A 202 -0.99 -7.58 20.15
CA VAL A 202 -2.07 -8.53 20.48
C VAL A 202 -3.17 -7.84 21.30
N ARG A 203 -2.79 -7.07 22.31
CA ARG A 203 -3.75 -6.30 23.12
C ARG A 203 -4.56 -5.36 22.25
N LEU A 204 -3.90 -4.56 21.38
CA LEU A 204 -4.58 -3.64 20.48
C LEU A 204 -5.58 -4.36 19.57
N ARG A 205 -5.14 -5.45 18.93
CA ARG A 205 -6.00 -6.27 18.06
C ARG A 205 -7.25 -6.74 18.79
N LEU A 206 -7.10 -7.29 20.00
CA LEU A 206 -8.21 -7.85 20.77
C LEU A 206 -9.13 -6.77 21.36
N GLN A 207 -8.58 -5.66 21.85
CA GLN A 207 -9.36 -4.51 22.31
C GLN A 207 -10.09 -3.80 21.17
N GLY A 208 -9.58 -3.93 19.94
CA GLY A 208 -10.20 -3.46 18.70
C GLY A 208 -11.38 -4.30 18.22
N LEU A 209 -11.60 -5.50 18.78
CA LEU A 209 -12.76 -6.33 18.44
C LEU A 209 -14.00 -5.89 19.23
N SER A 210 -15.15 -5.91 18.56
CA SER A 210 -16.48 -5.73 19.12
C SER A 210 -17.41 -6.82 18.59
N GLN A 211 -18.65 -6.86 19.06
CA GLN A 211 -19.70 -7.74 18.53
C GLN A 211 -20.85 -6.92 17.98
N ASP A 212 -21.48 -7.42 16.92
CA ASP A 212 -22.74 -6.88 16.41
C ASP A 212 -23.95 -7.39 17.22
N ASP A 213 -25.16 -6.97 16.85
CA ASP A 213 -26.41 -7.37 17.50
C ASP A 213 -26.68 -8.89 17.41
N SER A 214 -26.02 -9.60 16.50
CA SER A 214 -26.10 -11.06 16.35
C SER A 214 -25.06 -11.81 17.18
N GLY A 215 -24.16 -11.08 17.87
CA GLY A 215 -23.06 -11.63 18.65
C GLY A 215 -21.84 -12.04 17.81
N GLN A 216 -21.80 -11.69 16.52
CA GLN A 216 -20.65 -11.98 15.66
C GLN A 216 -19.53 -10.95 15.87
N PRO A 217 -18.26 -11.39 16.01
CA PRO A 217 -17.16 -10.47 16.21
C PRO A 217 -16.75 -9.74 14.92
N PHE A 218 -16.69 -8.41 14.99
CA PHE A 218 -16.15 -7.53 13.96
C PHE A 218 -15.01 -6.65 14.51
N ALA A 219 -14.15 -6.17 13.61
CA ALA A 219 -13.07 -5.27 13.96
C ALA A 219 -13.56 -3.81 13.94
N ARG A 220 -13.68 -3.19 15.12
CA ARG A 220 -13.89 -1.73 15.26
C ARG A 220 -12.59 -0.98 14.93
N ILE A 221 -11.46 -1.49 15.41
CA ILE A 221 -10.12 -1.03 15.00
C ILE A 221 -9.50 -2.13 14.15
N ARG A 222 -9.26 -1.83 12.88
CA ARG A 222 -8.63 -2.77 11.95
C ARG A 222 -7.11 -2.76 12.07
N VAL A 223 -6.48 -3.87 11.73
CA VAL A 223 -5.02 -3.99 11.66
C VAL A 223 -4.61 -4.35 10.24
N MET A 224 -3.89 -3.43 9.60
CA MET A 224 -3.20 -3.65 8.33
C MET A 224 -1.73 -3.95 8.63
N ALA A 225 -1.34 -5.22 8.51
CA ALA A 225 0.05 -5.62 8.72
C ALA A 225 0.87 -5.38 7.45
N LYS A 226 2.12 -4.95 7.59
CA LYS A 226 3.05 -4.81 6.47
C LYS A 226 4.25 -5.72 6.66
N ALA A 227 4.49 -6.59 5.69
CA ALA A 227 5.55 -7.57 5.75
C ALA A 227 6.17 -7.82 4.37
N SER A 228 7.45 -8.20 4.38
CA SER A 228 8.18 -8.62 3.19
C SER A 228 8.56 -10.11 3.23
N ARG A 229 8.36 -10.80 4.36
CA ARG A 229 8.78 -12.20 4.55
C ARG A 229 7.62 -13.11 4.92
N LEU A 230 7.66 -14.36 4.43
CA LEU A 230 6.58 -15.33 4.64
C LEU A 230 6.44 -15.74 6.12
N GLU A 231 7.53 -15.81 6.86
CA GLU A 231 7.53 -16.13 8.29
C GLU A 231 6.86 -15.03 9.14
N VAL A 232 6.94 -13.77 8.72
CA VAL A 232 6.25 -12.65 9.38
C VAL A 232 4.78 -12.64 8.96
N ALA A 233 4.50 -12.77 7.66
CA ALA A 233 3.15 -12.87 7.13
C ALA A 233 2.35 -14.00 7.79
N ARG A 234 2.96 -15.18 7.98
CA ARG A 234 2.33 -16.34 8.63
C ARG A 234 1.88 -15.99 10.04
N ARG A 235 2.68 -15.25 10.80
CA ARG A 235 2.30 -14.82 12.17
C ARG A 235 1.06 -13.95 12.15
N PHE A 236 0.99 -12.95 11.26
CA PHE A 236 -0.17 -12.06 11.15
C PHE A 236 -1.45 -12.76 10.67
N LEU A 237 -1.31 -13.76 9.79
CA LEU A 237 -2.41 -14.58 9.30
C LEU A 237 -2.87 -15.63 10.32
N SER A 238 -2.09 -15.86 11.38
CA SER A 238 -2.38 -16.85 12.43
C SER A 238 -3.11 -16.21 13.62
N PRO A 239 -3.71 -17.03 14.50
CA PRO A 239 -4.28 -16.55 15.76
C PRO A 239 -3.20 -16.00 16.70
N ALA A 240 -3.63 -15.22 17.70
CA ALA A 240 -2.71 -14.68 18.70
C ALA A 240 -2.04 -15.82 19.51
N PRO A 241 -0.74 -15.70 19.86
CA PRO A 241 -0.06 -16.70 20.68
C PRO A 241 -0.77 -16.91 22.04
N PRO A 242 -1.14 -18.16 22.42
CA PRO A 242 -1.92 -18.41 23.63
C PRO A 242 -1.26 -17.87 24.91
N ALA A 243 0.06 -17.96 25.03
CA ALA A 243 0.79 -17.45 26.19
C ALA A 243 0.60 -15.93 26.39
N ILE A 244 0.60 -15.15 25.30
CA ILE A 244 0.36 -13.70 25.36
C ILE A 244 -1.10 -13.43 25.73
N VAL A 245 -2.04 -14.17 25.14
CA VAL A 245 -3.49 -14.02 25.43
C VAL A 245 -3.78 -14.33 26.89
N ASP A 246 -3.22 -15.41 27.43
CA ASP A 246 -3.41 -15.84 28.82
C ASP A 246 -2.84 -14.81 29.80
N GLU A 247 -1.68 -14.22 29.51
CA GLU A 247 -1.09 -13.16 30.31
C GLU A 247 -1.94 -11.88 30.31
N LEU A 248 -2.41 -11.46 29.13
CA LEU A 248 -3.30 -10.30 28.99
C LEU A 248 -4.65 -10.51 29.68
N LEU A 249 -5.19 -11.73 29.64
CA LEU A 249 -6.43 -12.07 30.34
C LEU A 249 -6.22 -12.05 31.86
N LYS A 250 -5.10 -12.62 32.33
CA LYS A 250 -4.76 -12.66 33.76
C LYS A 250 -4.53 -11.26 34.33
N SER A 251 -3.95 -10.34 33.55
CA SER A 251 -3.73 -8.95 33.96
C SER A 251 -4.98 -8.06 33.83
N GLY A 252 -6.06 -8.58 33.22
CA GLY A 252 -7.31 -7.83 33.01
C GLY A 252 -7.26 -6.83 31.86
N GLU A 253 -6.23 -6.89 31.00
CA GLU A 253 -6.09 -6.05 29.81
C GLU A 253 -7.07 -6.43 28.71
N ILE A 254 -7.54 -7.68 28.69
CA ILE A 254 -8.58 -8.16 27.77
C ILE A 254 -9.69 -8.90 28.54
N THR A 255 -10.87 -8.96 27.94
CA THR A 255 -12.01 -9.70 28.48
C THR A 255 -11.95 -11.19 28.13
N PRO A 256 -12.67 -12.08 28.85
CA PRO A 256 -12.79 -13.49 28.47
C PRO A 256 -13.35 -13.70 27.06
N GLN A 257 -14.28 -12.84 26.63
CA GLN A 257 -14.86 -12.87 25.28
C GLN A 257 -13.78 -12.58 24.21
N GLN A 258 -12.94 -11.55 24.44
CA GLN A 258 -11.84 -11.21 23.55
C GLN A 258 -10.79 -12.32 23.49
N ALA A 259 -10.46 -12.96 24.62
CA ALA A 259 -9.58 -14.11 24.68
C ALA A 259 -10.15 -15.33 23.92
N GLN A 260 -11.47 -15.50 23.88
CA GLN A 260 -12.11 -16.52 23.06
C GLN A 260 -11.97 -16.22 21.57
N TRP A 261 -12.24 -14.98 21.14
CA TRP A 261 -12.09 -14.58 19.73
C TRP A 261 -10.64 -14.68 19.23
N ALA A 262 -9.66 -14.48 20.11
CA ALA A 262 -8.24 -14.59 19.81
C ALA A 262 -7.84 -15.94 19.19
N ARG A 263 -8.62 -17.01 19.44
CA ARG A 263 -8.37 -18.37 18.94
C ARG A 263 -8.84 -18.61 17.51
N SER A 264 -9.77 -17.79 17.03
CA SER A 264 -10.49 -18.01 15.76
C SER A 264 -10.43 -16.80 14.84
N LYS A 265 -9.51 -15.87 15.08
CA LYS A 265 -9.32 -14.67 14.27
C LYS A 265 -7.83 -14.50 13.96
N PRO A 266 -7.47 -14.11 12.72
CA PRO A 266 -6.12 -13.68 12.41
C PRO A 266 -5.76 -12.39 13.18
N LEU A 267 -4.46 -12.18 13.37
CA LEU A 267 -3.93 -10.97 14.01
C LEU A 267 -4.10 -9.70 13.16
N CYS A 268 -4.30 -9.82 11.85
CA CYS A 268 -4.61 -8.71 10.96
C CYS A 268 -5.92 -8.91 10.16
N ASP A 269 -6.47 -7.82 9.64
CA ASP A 269 -7.58 -7.82 8.67
C ASP A 269 -7.08 -7.68 7.23
N ASP A 270 -5.93 -7.03 7.08
CA ASP A 270 -5.26 -6.81 5.80
C ASP A 270 -3.76 -7.09 5.98
N LEU A 271 -3.14 -7.64 4.94
CA LEU A 271 -1.71 -7.94 4.90
C LEU A 271 -1.10 -7.38 3.62
N THR A 272 -0.28 -6.35 3.77
CA THR A 272 0.45 -5.69 2.71
C THR A 272 1.76 -6.41 2.44
N ALA A 273 1.91 -6.95 1.23
CA ALA A 273 3.16 -7.46 0.68
C ALA A 273 4.06 -6.29 0.27
N GLU A 274 5.02 -5.92 1.11
CA GLU A 274 5.97 -4.84 0.84
C GLU A 274 7.17 -5.35 0.03
N ALA A 275 7.15 -5.03 -1.26
CA ALA A 275 8.20 -5.28 -2.24
C ALA A 275 9.36 -4.27 -2.08
N ASP A 276 10.16 -4.10 -3.13
CA ASP A 276 11.20 -3.06 -3.18
C ASP A 276 10.58 -1.66 -3.01
N SER A 277 11.03 -0.93 -1.98
CA SER A 277 10.40 0.29 -1.51
C SER A 277 11.43 1.30 -0.98
N GLY A 278 11.02 2.56 -0.86
CA GLY A 278 11.80 3.59 -0.16
C GLY A 278 11.86 3.32 1.35
N GLY A 279 12.96 3.67 2.00
CA GLY A 279 13.18 3.34 3.41
C GLY A 279 13.60 1.88 3.60
N HIS A 280 13.22 1.27 4.73
CA HIS A 280 13.58 -0.12 5.03
C HIS A 280 12.95 -1.07 4.01
N THR A 281 13.78 -1.89 3.36
CA THR A 281 13.31 -2.85 2.36
C THR A 281 14.29 -4.03 2.22
N ASP A 282 13.73 -5.20 1.88
CA ASP A 282 14.47 -6.40 1.48
C ASP A 282 14.67 -6.47 -0.06
N ASN A 283 14.27 -5.43 -0.81
CA ASN A 283 14.34 -5.34 -2.27
C ASN A 283 13.63 -6.50 -3.01
N ARG A 284 12.51 -6.98 -2.47
CA ARG A 284 11.81 -8.14 -3.03
C ARG A 284 10.99 -7.77 -4.28
N PRO A 285 10.94 -8.60 -5.32
CA PRO A 285 10.09 -8.33 -6.47
C PRO A 285 8.60 -8.51 -6.14
N MET A 286 7.79 -7.48 -6.40
CA MET A 286 6.32 -7.51 -6.19
C MET A 286 5.66 -8.70 -6.90
N THR A 287 6.10 -8.99 -8.14
CA THR A 287 5.58 -10.09 -8.98
C THR A 287 5.75 -11.48 -8.36
N THR A 288 6.65 -11.62 -7.39
CA THR A 288 6.86 -12.89 -6.66
C THR A 288 6.21 -12.87 -5.28
N LEU A 289 6.22 -11.71 -4.61
CA LEU A 289 5.81 -11.59 -3.21
C LEU A 289 4.29 -11.61 -3.05
N VAL A 290 3.55 -10.86 -3.87
CA VAL A 290 2.07 -10.80 -3.79
C VAL A 290 1.45 -12.19 -3.98
N PRO A 291 1.79 -12.97 -5.04
CA PRO A 291 1.25 -14.32 -5.18
C PRO A 291 1.67 -15.29 -4.07
N ALA A 292 2.85 -15.08 -3.46
CA ALA A 292 3.31 -15.91 -2.35
C ALA A 292 2.50 -15.67 -1.07
N PHE A 293 2.13 -14.41 -0.79
CA PHE A 293 1.29 -14.05 0.35
C PHE A 293 -0.15 -14.54 0.17
N GLN A 294 -0.71 -14.45 -1.04
CA GLN A 294 -2.02 -15.03 -1.37
C GLN A 294 -2.06 -16.54 -1.11
N ARG A 295 -1.07 -17.28 -1.64
CA ARG A 295 -0.98 -18.74 -1.40
C ARG A 295 -0.85 -19.06 0.09
N LEU A 296 -0.03 -18.30 0.83
CA LEU A 296 0.12 -18.48 2.27
C LEU A 296 -1.19 -18.24 3.04
N ARG A 297 -1.95 -17.20 2.68
CA ARG A 297 -3.29 -16.96 3.24
C ARG A 297 -4.21 -18.13 2.96
N ASP A 298 -4.26 -18.59 1.70
CA ASP A 298 -5.15 -19.67 1.29
C ASP A 298 -4.79 -21.01 1.97
N GLU A 299 -3.49 -21.27 2.19
CA GLU A 299 -3.00 -22.40 2.97
C GLU A 299 -3.46 -22.33 4.43
N ILE A 300 -3.28 -21.19 5.10
CA ILE A 300 -3.67 -21.00 6.50
C ILE A 300 -5.20 -21.05 6.66
N ALA A 301 -5.93 -20.58 5.65
CA ALA A 301 -7.39 -20.60 5.62
C ALA A 301 -7.99 -22.02 5.69
N HIS A 302 -7.22 -23.06 5.37
CA HIS A 302 -7.66 -24.44 5.52
C HIS A 302 -7.95 -24.80 6.99
N ASP A 303 -7.05 -24.42 7.91
CA ASP A 303 -7.15 -24.72 9.34
C ASP A 303 -7.79 -23.56 10.13
N LEU A 304 -7.70 -22.33 9.60
CA LEU A 304 -8.30 -21.12 10.16
C LEU A 304 -9.17 -20.42 9.11
N PRO A 305 -10.43 -20.84 8.89
CA PRO A 305 -11.28 -20.30 7.82
C PRO A 305 -11.41 -18.77 7.78
N SER A 306 -11.33 -18.10 8.93
CA SER A 306 -11.34 -16.64 9.01
C SER A 306 -10.13 -15.96 8.35
N ALA A 307 -9.03 -16.67 8.09
CA ALA A 307 -7.90 -16.12 7.35
C ALA A 307 -8.23 -15.86 5.88
N ALA A 308 -9.22 -16.56 5.32
CA ALA A 308 -9.66 -16.33 3.93
C ALA A 308 -10.19 -14.91 3.70
N SER A 309 -10.71 -14.25 4.75
CA SER A 309 -11.19 -12.87 4.65
C SER A 309 -10.09 -11.81 4.77
N VAL A 310 -8.83 -12.21 4.98
CA VAL A 310 -7.70 -11.28 5.04
C VAL A 310 -7.35 -10.83 3.62
N LYS A 311 -7.33 -9.52 3.40
CA LYS A 311 -7.02 -8.93 2.10
C LYS A 311 -5.51 -8.89 1.93
N ILE A 312 -5.02 -9.22 0.75
CA ILE A 312 -3.60 -9.17 0.41
C ILE A 312 -3.35 -7.95 -0.48
N GLY A 313 -2.69 -6.94 0.09
CA GLY A 313 -2.30 -5.74 -0.64
C GLY A 313 -0.90 -5.80 -1.21
N ALA A 314 -0.58 -4.87 -2.11
CA ALA A 314 0.76 -4.68 -2.66
C ALA A 314 1.34 -3.31 -2.29
N ALA A 315 2.63 -3.27 -1.94
CA ALA A 315 3.39 -2.04 -1.76
C ALA A 315 4.78 -2.16 -2.40
N GLY A 316 5.40 -1.02 -2.72
CA GLY A 316 6.73 -0.97 -3.32
C GLY A 316 6.71 -0.96 -4.85
N GLY A 317 7.40 0.01 -5.46
CA GLY A 317 7.46 0.19 -6.92
C GLY A 317 6.20 0.78 -7.57
N LEU A 318 5.22 1.25 -6.79
CA LEU A 318 3.91 1.72 -7.28
C LEU A 318 3.89 3.23 -7.54
N GLY A 319 4.69 3.69 -8.50
CA GLY A 319 4.81 5.12 -8.85
C GLY A 319 4.04 5.56 -10.10
N THR A 320 3.44 4.63 -10.85
CA THR A 320 2.79 4.90 -12.14
C THR A 320 1.49 4.10 -12.31
N PRO A 321 0.57 4.52 -13.19
CA PRO A 321 -0.63 3.75 -13.52
C PRO A 321 -0.33 2.32 -13.97
N ASP A 322 0.72 2.11 -14.76
CA ASP A 322 1.13 0.77 -15.23
C ASP A 322 1.53 -0.15 -14.07
N ALA A 323 2.28 0.38 -13.09
CA ALA A 323 2.69 -0.40 -11.92
C ALA A 323 1.49 -0.76 -11.03
N ILE A 324 0.56 0.16 -10.85
CA ILE A 324 -0.69 -0.07 -10.11
C ILE A 324 -1.57 -1.10 -10.83
N ALA A 325 -1.73 -0.99 -12.14
CA ALA A 325 -2.46 -1.96 -12.94
C ALA A 325 -1.81 -3.36 -12.87
N ALA A 326 -0.48 -3.44 -12.88
CA ALA A 326 0.24 -4.69 -12.69
C ALA A 326 0.01 -5.31 -11.31
N ALA A 327 -0.06 -4.51 -10.24
CA ALA A 327 -0.36 -5.00 -8.90
C ALA A 327 -1.77 -5.62 -8.82
N PHE A 328 -2.78 -4.94 -9.36
CA PHE A 328 -4.14 -5.49 -9.44
C PHE A 328 -4.22 -6.72 -10.35
N ALA A 329 -3.47 -6.76 -11.46
CA ALA A 329 -3.40 -7.94 -12.32
C ALA A 329 -2.75 -9.16 -11.63
N LEU A 330 -1.88 -8.95 -10.64
CA LEU A 330 -1.35 -10.01 -9.77
C LEU A 330 -2.36 -10.45 -8.70
N GLY A 331 -3.52 -9.80 -8.61
CA GLY A 331 -4.60 -10.09 -7.67
C GLY A 331 -4.49 -9.36 -6.34
N ALA A 332 -3.74 -8.25 -6.26
CA ALA A 332 -3.75 -7.42 -5.06
C ALA A 332 -5.17 -6.90 -4.78
N ASP A 333 -5.62 -7.04 -3.53
CA ASP A 333 -6.93 -6.55 -3.09
C ASP A 333 -6.94 -5.01 -2.94
N TYR A 334 -5.77 -4.42 -2.68
CA TYR A 334 -5.52 -2.98 -2.58
C TYR A 334 -4.03 -2.67 -2.84
N VAL A 335 -3.69 -1.40 -3.04
CA VAL A 335 -2.33 -0.92 -3.25
C VAL A 335 -1.92 0.12 -2.22
N VAL A 336 -0.66 0.12 -1.78
CA VAL A 336 -0.10 1.08 -0.83
C VAL A 336 1.04 1.86 -1.48
N ILE A 337 0.94 3.19 -1.45
CA ILE A 337 1.90 4.11 -2.05
C ILE A 337 2.59 4.95 -0.97
N GLY A 338 3.93 5.04 -1.05
CA GLY A 338 4.77 5.81 -0.13
C GLY A 338 5.52 6.94 -0.83
N SER A 339 6.59 6.60 -1.57
CA SER A 339 7.57 7.57 -2.11
C SER A 339 6.97 8.76 -2.87
N VAL A 340 5.89 8.54 -3.64
CA VAL A 340 5.20 9.62 -4.37
C VAL A 340 4.61 10.66 -3.40
N HIS A 341 4.00 10.21 -2.30
CA HIS A 341 3.38 11.10 -1.32
C HIS A 341 4.38 11.99 -0.59
N GLN A 342 5.64 11.57 -0.43
CA GLN A 342 6.68 12.42 0.17
C GLN A 342 7.01 13.66 -0.70
N ALA A 343 6.73 13.60 -2.01
CA ALA A 343 6.90 14.72 -2.91
C ALA A 343 5.71 15.70 -2.90
N CYS A 344 4.55 15.29 -2.37
CA CYS A 344 3.33 16.09 -2.33
C CYS A 344 3.41 17.22 -1.30
N VAL A 345 2.71 18.33 -1.56
CA VAL A 345 2.76 19.56 -0.75
C VAL A 345 2.21 19.36 0.66
N GLU A 346 1.34 18.38 0.85
CA GLU A 346 0.75 18.01 2.12
C GLU A 346 1.73 17.25 3.02
N SER A 347 2.78 16.64 2.46
CA SER A 347 3.75 15.88 3.25
C SER A 347 4.45 16.75 4.29
N GLY A 348 4.77 16.16 5.44
CA GLY A 348 5.58 16.79 6.50
C GLY A 348 7.05 16.96 6.14
N SER A 349 7.39 16.87 4.85
CA SER A 349 8.74 17.08 4.33
C SER A 349 9.05 18.59 4.20
N SER A 350 10.30 18.93 3.90
CA SER A 350 10.70 20.31 3.62
C SER A 350 10.60 20.62 2.11
N ASP A 351 10.41 21.90 1.76
CA ASP A 351 10.37 22.32 0.35
C ASP A 351 11.61 21.89 -0.44
N PRO A 352 12.85 22.02 0.07
CA PRO A 352 14.03 21.51 -0.63
C PRO A 352 13.96 20.01 -0.92
N VAL A 353 13.45 19.21 0.02
CA VAL A 353 13.31 17.75 -0.19
C VAL A 353 12.26 17.45 -1.24
N ARG A 354 11.09 18.10 -1.19
CA ARG A 354 10.05 17.94 -2.23
C ARG A 354 10.57 18.32 -3.61
N GLN A 355 11.30 19.42 -3.72
CA GLN A 355 11.89 19.85 -4.99
C GLN A 355 12.89 18.82 -5.51
N MET A 356 13.76 18.27 -4.64
CA MET A 356 14.66 17.18 -5.05
C MET A 356 13.87 15.96 -5.54
N LEU A 357 12.83 15.53 -4.80
CA LEU A 357 12.02 14.36 -5.16
C LEU A 357 11.26 14.53 -6.49
N ALA A 358 10.88 15.76 -6.84
CA ALA A 358 10.20 16.05 -8.11
C ALA A 358 11.10 15.83 -9.36
N GLU A 359 12.43 15.81 -9.19
CA GLU A 359 13.40 15.64 -10.28
C GLU A 359 13.98 14.22 -10.40
N VAL A 360 13.60 13.33 -9.49
CA VAL A 360 14.21 12.01 -9.30
C VAL A 360 13.71 11.01 -10.32
N GLY A 361 14.65 10.34 -11.00
CA GLY A 361 14.36 9.19 -11.84
C GLY A 361 14.53 7.85 -11.10
N PRO A 362 14.13 6.73 -11.72
CA PRO A 362 14.28 5.39 -11.12
C PRO A 362 15.72 4.99 -10.76
N ALA A 363 16.74 5.60 -11.39
CA ALA A 363 18.15 5.32 -11.15
C ALA A 363 18.80 6.23 -10.08
N ASP A 364 18.03 7.16 -9.51
CA ASP A 364 18.51 8.19 -8.59
C ASP A 364 18.36 7.80 -7.11
N VAL A 365 18.21 6.49 -6.83
CA VAL A 365 18.15 5.92 -5.47
C VAL A 365 19.30 4.95 -5.21
N ILE A 366 19.61 4.72 -3.94
CA ILE A 366 20.69 3.81 -3.52
C ILE A 366 20.37 3.19 -2.15
N MET A 367 20.83 1.96 -1.92
CA MET A 367 20.83 1.38 -0.57
C MET A 367 21.91 2.03 0.29
N ALA A 368 21.59 2.41 1.52
CA ALA A 368 22.51 2.98 2.51
C ALA A 368 22.28 2.31 3.88
N PRO A 369 23.30 2.26 4.76
CA PRO A 369 23.15 1.72 6.12
C PRO A 369 22.02 2.42 6.88
N ALA A 370 21.18 1.64 7.55
CA ALA A 370 20.13 2.15 8.43
C ALA A 370 20.69 2.45 9.82
N ALA A 371 20.15 3.46 10.51
CA ALA A 371 20.68 3.92 11.80
C ALA A 371 20.26 3.03 12.98
N ASP A 372 19.04 2.48 12.95
CA ASP A 372 18.40 1.67 13.98
C ASP A 372 18.99 0.26 14.13
N MET A 373 19.66 -0.24 13.08
CA MET A 373 20.32 -1.55 13.04
C MET A 373 21.66 -1.47 12.30
N PHE A 374 22.37 -0.37 12.54
CA PHE A 374 23.61 -0.03 11.84
C PHE A 374 24.69 -1.11 12.02
N GLU A 375 24.86 -1.58 13.26
CA GLU A 375 25.85 -2.59 13.65
C GLU A 375 25.55 -3.96 13.02
N LEU A 376 24.28 -4.26 12.77
CA LEU A 376 23.82 -5.48 12.09
C LEU A 376 23.98 -5.40 10.57
N GLY A 377 24.34 -4.23 10.03
CA GLY A 377 24.52 -4.01 8.60
C GLY A 377 23.21 -3.99 7.81
N VAL A 378 22.09 -3.65 8.45
CA VAL A 378 20.82 -3.45 7.76
C VAL A 378 20.91 -2.20 6.89
N HIS A 379 20.25 -2.24 5.74
CA HIS A 379 20.22 -1.13 4.79
C HIS A 379 18.78 -0.68 4.53
N LEU A 380 18.66 0.55 4.05
CA LEU A 380 17.43 1.18 3.59
C LEU A 380 17.67 1.87 2.24
N GLN A 381 16.63 2.05 1.45
CA GLN A 381 16.68 2.73 0.16
C GLN A 381 16.48 4.24 0.37
N VAL A 382 17.43 5.04 -0.11
CA VAL A 382 17.43 6.51 0.00
C VAL A 382 17.66 7.18 -1.34
N LEU A 383 17.31 8.46 -1.39
CA LEU A 383 17.70 9.36 -2.46
C LEU A 383 19.23 9.42 -2.61
N ARG A 384 19.73 9.28 -3.83
CA ARG A 384 21.13 9.44 -4.21
C ARG A 384 21.41 10.79 -4.87
N ARG A 385 20.50 11.26 -5.74
CA ARG A 385 20.69 12.51 -6.47
C ARG A 385 20.52 13.71 -5.54
N GLY A 386 21.42 14.69 -5.64
CA GLY A 386 21.37 15.91 -4.84
C GLY A 386 21.88 15.77 -3.40
N THR A 387 22.32 14.59 -2.98
CA THR A 387 22.83 14.36 -1.61
C THR A 387 23.99 13.36 -1.58
N LEU A 388 24.93 13.57 -0.66
CA LEU A 388 26.03 12.63 -0.38
C LEU A 388 25.71 11.68 0.79
N PHE A 389 24.49 11.71 1.33
CA PHE A 389 24.11 10.89 2.48
C PHE A 389 24.41 9.40 2.25
N GLY A 390 23.91 8.80 1.16
CA GLY A 390 24.10 7.36 0.89
C GLY A 390 25.57 6.93 0.85
N PRO A 391 26.42 7.56 0.01
CA PRO A 391 27.86 7.28 0.00
C PRO A 391 28.56 7.51 1.34
N ARG A 392 28.19 8.57 2.08
CA ARG A 392 28.77 8.87 3.40
C ARG A 392 28.38 7.85 4.45
N ALA A 393 27.11 7.44 4.50
CA ALA A 393 26.64 6.40 5.40
C ALA A 393 27.36 5.06 5.15
N LYS A 394 27.57 4.68 3.88
CA LYS A 394 28.39 3.50 3.54
C LYS A 394 29.81 3.61 4.06
N ARG A 395 30.44 4.78 3.93
CA ARG A 395 31.80 5.00 4.45
C ARG A 395 31.87 4.84 5.96
N LEU A 396 30.86 5.32 6.70
CA LEU A 396 30.77 5.12 8.15
C LEU A 396 30.71 3.63 8.50
N LEU A 397 29.90 2.84 7.79
CA LEU A 397 29.80 1.40 8.04
C LEU A 397 31.08 0.65 7.70
N GLU A 398 31.77 1.04 6.62
CA GLU A 398 33.08 0.50 6.28
C GLU A 398 34.12 0.75 7.38
N LEU A 399 34.18 1.98 7.89
CA LEU A 399 35.12 2.33 8.97
C LEU A 399 34.77 1.57 10.26
N TYR A 400 33.49 1.51 10.62
CA TYR A 400 33.02 0.76 11.78
C TYR A 400 33.40 -0.73 11.73
N ARG A 401 33.38 -1.36 10.55
CA ARG A 401 33.71 -2.79 10.40
C ARG A 401 35.20 -3.10 10.38
N ASN A 402 36.03 -2.13 10.01
CA ASN A 402 37.44 -2.35 9.73
C ASN A 402 38.37 -1.86 10.84
N HIS A 403 37.84 -1.20 11.87
CA HIS A 403 38.60 -0.63 12.97
C HIS A 403 37.92 -0.96 14.31
N ASP A 404 38.71 -1.35 15.31
CA ASP A 404 38.16 -1.75 16.62
C ASP A 404 37.84 -0.53 17.51
N SER A 405 38.38 0.65 17.15
CA SER A 405 38.09 1.91 17.85
C SER A 405 38.23 3.13 16.93
N ILE A 406 37.69 4.28 17.36
CA ILE A 406 37.83 5.55 16.65
C ILE A 406 39.28 6.05 16.57
N ASP A 407 40.15 5.60 17.47
CA ASP A 407 41.57 5.98 17.51
C ASP A 407 42.41 5.22 16.48
N GLU A 408 41.91 4.09 15.97
CA GLU A 408 42.55 3.30 14.92
C GLU A 408 42.18 3.77 13.51
N ILE A 409 41.21 4.70 13.39
CA ILE A 409 40.81 5.26 12.09
C ILE A 409 42.00 6.06 11.50
N PRO A 410 42.38 5.83 10.23
CA PRO A 410 43.47 6.56 9.59
C PRO A 410 43.27 8.08 9.70
N PRO A 411 44.32 8.88 9.98
CA PRO A 411 44.18 10.33 10.18
C PRO A 411 43.44 11.04 9.04
N ALA A 412 43.70 10.66 7.78
CA ALA A 412 43.02 11.24 6.62
C ALA A 412 41.51 10.95 6.58
N ASP A 413 41.08 9.77 7.05
CA ASP A 413 39.67 9.44 7.18
C ASP A 413 39.02 10.17 8.36
N ARG A 414 39.72 10.25 9.50
CA ARG A 414 39.26 11.02 10.67
C ARG A 414 39.06 12.50 10.33
N ASP A 415 40.05 13.13 9.69
CA ASP A 415 39.96 14.53 9.24
C ASP A 415 38.74 14.74 8.34
N ARG A 416 38.48 13.80 7.43
CA ARG A 416 37.33 13.87 6.53
C ARG A 416 36.00 13.72 7.27
N LEU A 417 35.91 12.81 8.24
CA LEU A 417 34.72 12.67 9.08
C LEU A 417 34.42 13.98 9.83
N GLU A 418 35.44 14.56 10.47
CA GLU A 418 35.27 15.76 11.28
C GLU A 418 34.95 17.00 10.44
N GLN A 419 35.58 17.16 9.26
CA GLN A 419 35.38 18.35 8.42
C GLN A 419 34.16 18.27 7.49
N GLU A 420 33.92 17.11 6.87
CA GLU A 420 32.90 16.97 5.81
C GLU A 420 31.58 16.36 6.30
N PHE A 421 31.64 15.43 7.26
CA PHE A 421 30.48 14.63 7.69
C PHE A 421 29.83 15.28 8.92
N PHE A 422 30.55 15.31 10.04
CA PHE A 422 30.05 15.78 11.33
C PHE A 422 30.20 17.30 11.49
N ARG A 423 31.17 17.92 10.81
CA ARG A 423 31.52 19.34 10.94
C ARG A 423 31.87 19.74 12.38
N MET A 424 32.42 18.78 13.13
CA MET A 424 32.95 18.91 14.49
C MET A 424 33.85 17.72 14.79
N SER A 425 34.64 17.79 15.87
CA SER A 425 35.52 16.69 16.25
C SER A 425 34.72 15.45 16.67
N LEU A 426 35.30 14.25 16.50
CA LEU A 426 34.63 13.02 16.98
C LEU A 426 34.43 13.02 18.50
N ASP A 427 35.31 13.69 19.25
CA ASP A 427 35.20 13.85 20.70
C ASP A 427 33.99 14.72 21.08
N ASP A 428 33.74 15.80 20.34
CA ASP A 428 32.55 16.64 20.54
C ASP A 428 31.26 15.88 20.20
N VAL A 429 31.27 15.10 19.11
CA VAL A 429 30.14 14.21 18.77
C VAL A 429 29.86 13.26 19.94
N TRP A 430 30.89 12.61 20.47
CA TRP A 430 30.75 11.69 21.61
C TRP A 430 30.19 12.38 22.86
N GLN A 431 30.68 13.58 23.20
CA GLN A 431 30.15 14.34 24.33
C GLN A 431 28.68 14.71 24.16
N LEU A 432 28.24 15.03 22.93
CA LEU A 432 26.83 15.27 22.64
C LEU A 432 25.99 14.00 22.80
N THR A 433 26.47 12.87 22.30
CA THR A 433 25.81 11.56 22.46
C THR A 433 25.67 11.19 23.94
N GLN A 434 26.71 11.40 24.76
CA GLN A 434 26.68 11.14 26.20
C GLN A 434 25.73 12.05 27.00
N ARG A 435 25.37 13.22 26.47
CA ARG A 435 24.38 14.10 27.12
C ARG A 435 22.94 13.73 26.74
N PHE A 436 22.78 13.05 25.62
CA PHE A 436 21.47 12.67 25.09
C PHE A 436 20.94 11.38 25.74
N PHE A 437 21.81 10.37 25.89
CA PHE A 437 21.52 9.10 26.59
C PHE A 437 21.92 9.17 28.06
#